data_AF-A0A958HSY6-F1
#
_entry.id   AF-A0A958HSY6-F1
#
_cell.length_a   1.000
_cell.length_b   1.000
_cell.length_c   1.000
_cell.angle_alpha   90.00
_cell.angle_beta   90.00
_cell.angle_gamma   90.00
#
_symmetry.space_group_name_H-M   'P 1'
#
loop_
_entity.id
_entity.type
_entity.pdbx_description
1 polymer ?
#
loop_
_entity_poly.entity_id
_entity_poly.type
_entity_poly.pdbx_seq_one_letter_code
_entity_poly.pdbx_strand_id
1 'polypeptide(L)'
;MSEYLLPLAIIGFLILLNALFVAAEFSIVAVPKTRLVQAAERGSQPARHVLRILSDADSQNRYLATAQIGITIASLGLGMYGEHTIADWLLHPLSSLGTLSEPLAHTLATILA
;
A
#
# COMPACT_ATOMS: atom_id res chain seq x y z
N MET A 1 -17.28 15.55 -13.34
CA MET A 1 -16.48 14.38 -13.81
C MET A 1 -15.02 14.48 -13.38
N SER A 2 -14.40 15.68 -13.42
CA SER A 2 -13.07 15.94 -12.85
C SER A 2 -12.99 15.77 -11.33
N GLU A 3 -14.07 16.11 -10.61
CA GLU A 3 -14.15 16.05 -9.13
C GLU A 3 -13.97 14.64 -8.55
N TYR A 4 -14.30 13.59 -9.31
CA TYR A 4 -14.12 12.20 -8.89
C TYR A 4 -12.83 11.55 -9.42
N LEU A 5 -12.24 12.14 -10.46
CA LEU A 5 -11.05 11.58 -11.11
C LEU A 5 -9.81 11.73 -10.22
N LEU A 6 -9.66 12.87 -9.55
CA LEU A 6 -8.53 13.13 -8.67
C LEU A 6 -8.52 12.21 -7.44
N PRO A 7 -9.65 12.05 -6.70
CA PRO A 7 -9.68 11.09 -5.58
C PRO A 7 -9.39 9.65 -6.00
N LEU A 8 -9.98 9.21 -7.11
CA LEU A 8 -9.78 7.85 -7.62
C LEU A 8 -8.32 7.62 -8.05
N ALA A 9 -7.68 8.63 -8.64
CA ALA A 9 -6.26 8.59 -8.99
C ALA A 9 -5.37 8.50 -7.75
N ILE A 10 -5.67 9.27 -6.69
CA ILE A 10 -4.93 9.23 -5.42
C ILE A 10 -5.08 7.86 -4.74
N ILE A 11 -6.31 7.36 -4.61
CA ILE A 11 -6.61 6.04 -4.05
C ILE A 11 -5.90 4.95 -4.86
N GLY A 12 -6.03 4.98 -6.19
CA GLY A 12 -5.36 4.04 -7.09
C GLY A 12 -3.84 4.08 -6.94
N PHE A 13 -3.25 5.27 -6.84
CA PHE A 13 -1.82 5.45 -6.60
C PHE A 13 -1.39 4.85 -5.25
N LEU A 14 -2.13 5.11 -4.17
CA LEU A 14 -1.83 4.56 -2.85
C LEU A 14 -1.96 3.03 -2.79
N ILE A 15 -2.93 2.45 -3.51
CA ILE A 15 -3.06 0.99 -3.66
C ILE A 15 -1.85 0.43 -4.41
N LEU A 16 -1.47 1.04 -5.54
CA LEU A 16 -0.29 0.61 -6.31
C LEU A 16 0.99 0.72 -5.50
N LEU A 17 1.12 1.77 -4.69
CA LEU A 17 2.26 1.97 -3.80
C LEU A 17 2.35 0.86 -2.75
N ASN A 18 1.23 0.50 -2.11
CA ASN A 18 1.17 -0.64 -1.19
C ASN A 18 1.53 -1.95 -1.90
N ALA A 19 0.96 -2.21 -3.08
CA ALA A 19 1.25 -3.41 -3.86
C ALA A 19 2.73 -3.51 -4.25
N LEU A 20 3.36 -2.38 -4.58
CA LEU A 20 4.79 -2.30 -4.88
C LEU A 20 5.64 -2.68 -3.66
N PHE A 21 5.34 -2.15 -2.48
CA PHE A 21 6.07 -2.47 -1.25
C PHE A 21 5.94 -3.95 -0.88
N VAL A 22 4.71 -4.48 -0.94
CA VAL A 22 4.42 -5.89 -0.69
C VAL A 22 5.18 -6.78 -1.69
N ALA A 23 5.13 -6.45 -2.99
CA ALA A 23 5.86 -7.20 -4.00
C ALA A 23 7.38 -7.19 -3.76
N ALA A 24 7.94 -6.04 -3.35
CA ALA A 24 9.36 -5.91 -3.04
C ALA A 24 9.76 -6.76 -1.81
N GLU A 25 8.95 -6.76 -0.76
CA GLU A 25 9.14 -7.56 0.44
C GLU A 25 9.15 -9.07 0.11
N PHE A 26 8.10 -9.56 -0.54
CA PHE A 26 8.00 -10.96 -0.94
C PHE A 26 9.10 -11.39 -1.91
N SER A 27 9.49 -10.51 -2.84
CA SER A 27 10.56 -10.82 -3.81
C SER A 27 11.91 -11.03 -3.12
N ILE A 28 12.23 -10.22 -2.12
CA ILE A 28 13.48 -10.31 -1.37
C ILE A 28 13.54 -11.55 -0.49
N VAL A 29 12.41 -11.97 0.08
CA VAL A 29 12.33 -13.19 0.89
C VAL A 29 12.33 -14.45 0.03
N ALA A 30 11.70 -14.42 -1.15
CA ALA A 30 11.54 -15.59 -2.02
C ALA A 30 12.75 -15.86 -2.94
N VAL A 31 13.59 -14.86 -3.22
CA VAL A 31 14.66 -15.00 -4.21
C VAL A 31 15.81 -15.91 -3.72
N PRO A 32 16.19 -16.95 -4.49
CA PRO A 32 17.33 -17.79 -4.12
C PRO A 32 18.65 -17.04 -4.21
N LYS A 33 19.43 -17.03 -3.12
CA LYS A 33 20.77 -16.40 -3.08
C LYS A 33 21.68 -16.87 -4.22
N THR A 34 21.65 -18.15 -4.57
CA THR A 34 22.45 -18.73 -5.67
C THR A 34 22.18 -18.09 -7.03
N ARG A 35 20.91 -17.83 -7.36
CA ARG A 35 20.55 -17.15 -8.62
C ARG A 35 21.02 -15.70 -8.66
N LEU A 36 20.98 -15.05 -7.50
CA LEU A 36 21.44 -13.67 -7.30
C LEU A 36 22.95 -13.55 -7.47
N VAL A 37 23.72 -14.48 -6.90
CA VAL A 37 25.19 -14.56 -7.09
C VAL A 37 25.51 -14.73 -8.58
N GLN A 38 24.88 -15.70 -9.26
CA GLN A 38 25.09 -15.91 -10.70
C GLN A 38 24.73 -14.69 -11.55
N ALA A 39 23.70 -13.93 -11.18
CA ALA A 39 23.33 -12.70 -11.87
C ALA A 39 24.36 -11.58 -11.63
N ALA A 40 24.87 -11.46 -10.41
CA ALA A 40 25.90 -10.49 -10.03
C ALA A 40 27.26 -10.77 -10.70
N GLU A 41 27.61 -12.04 -10.87
CA GLU A 41 28.80 -12.50 -11.62
C GLU A 41 28.68 -12.20 -13.11
N ARG A 42 27.46 -12.30 -13.68
CA ARG A 42 27.15 -11.89 -15.06
C ARG A 42 27.11 -10.38 -15.29
N GLY A 43 27.49 -9.58 -14.29
CA GLY A 43 27.61 -8.12 -14.41
C GLY A 43 26.36 -7.33 -14.03
N SER A 44 25.30 -7.97 -13.50
CA SER A 44 24.10 -7.26 -13.06
C SER A 44 24.38 -6.45 -11.79
N GLN A 45 24.43 -5.12 -11.93
CA GLN A 45 24.56 -4.19 -10.80
C GLN A 45 23.40 -4.29 -9.80
N PRO A 46 22.12 -4.39 -10.23
CA PRO A 46 21.01 -4.60 -9.30
C PRO A 46 21.18 -5.87 -8.45
N ALA A 47 21.64 -6.96 -9.06
CA ALA A 47 21.89 -8.21 -8.34
C ALA A 47 22.99 -8.06 -7.28
N ARG A 48 24.06 -7.31 -7.58
CA ARG A 48 25.12 -7.01 -6.59
C ARG A 48 24.60 -6.22 -5.39
N HIS A 49 23.72 -5.25 -5.62
CA HIS A 49 23.13 -4.45 -4.54
C HIS A 49 22.22 -5.30 -3.65
N VAL A 50 21.31 -6.06 -4.26
CA VAL A 50 20.40 -6.93 -3.51
C VAL A 50 21.17 -8.02 -2.76
N LEU A 51 22.24 -8.58 -3.35
CA LEU A 51 23.09 -9.56 -2.69
C LEU A 51 23.77 -8.98 -1.44
N ARG A 52 24.20 -7.71 -1.47
CA ARG A 52 24.77 -7.00 -0.31
C ARG A 52 23.73 -6.76 0.79
N ILE A 53 22.47 -6.52 0.43
CA ILE A 53 21.38 -6.37 1.40
C ILE A 53 21.09 -7.73 2.06
N LEU A 54 21.09 -8.81 1.28
CA LEU A 54 20.78 -10.18 1.71
C LEU A 54 21.97 -10.92 2.36
N SER A 55 23.19 -10.38 2.29
CA SER A 55 24.38 -11.03 2.86
C SER A 55 24.39 -10.99 4.39
N ASP A 56 23.69 -10.03 4.98
CA ASP A 56 23.60 -9.81 6.42
C ASP A 56 22.13 -9.81 6.86
N ALA A 57 21.82 -10.62 7.87
CA ALA A 57 20.47 -10.75 8.40
C ALA A 57 19.95 -9.43 8.98
N ASP A 58 20.81 -8.63 9.60
CA ASP A 58 20.44 -7.33 10.16
C ASP A 58 20.08 -6.34 9.05
N SER A 59 20.85 -6.34 7.96
CA SER A 59 20.59 -5.50 6.79
C SER A 59 19.32 -5.91 6.05
N GLN A 60 19.03 -7.20 5.93
CA GLN A 60 17.77 -7.69 5.41
C GLN A 60 16.61 -7.26 6.31
N ASN A 61 16.73 -7.43 7.62
CA ASN A 61 15.67 -7.06 8.57
C ASN A 61 15.40 -5.54 8.55
N ARG A 62 16.46 -4.73 8.47
CA ARG A 62 16.34 -3.26 8.34
C ARG A 62 15.65 -2.84 7.05
N TYR A 63 15.90 -3.54 5.93
CA TYR A 63 15.18 -3.32 4.68
C TYR A 63 13.68 -3.61 4.84
N LEU A 64 13.34 -4.78 5.42
CA LEU A 64 11.96 -5.18 5.64
C LEU A 64 11.23 -4.20 6.58
N ALA A 65 11.86 -3.82 7.69
CA ALA A 65 11.30 -2.84 8.62
C ALA A 65 11.04 -1.48 7.95
N THR A 66 11.95 -1.03 7.07
CA THR A 66 11.76 0.22 6.32
C THR A 66 10.59 0.11 5.33
N ALA A 67 10.47 -1.02 4.63
CA ALA A 67 9.33 -1.28 3.73
C ALA A 67 8.00 -1.30 4.50
N GLN A 68 7.98 -1.90 5.69
CA GLN A 68 6.79 -1.99 6.54
C GLN A 68 6.34 -0.62 7.08
N ILE A 69 7.28 0.28 7.40
CA ILE A 69 6.96 1.68 7.70
C ILE A 69 6.31 2.35 6.49
N GLY A 70 6.85 2.12 5.28
CA GLY A 70 6.27 2.60 4.02
C GLY A 70 4.83 2.09 3.79
N ILE A 71 4.61 0.79 3.99
CA ILE A 71 3.27 0.17 3.90
C ILE A 71 2.32 0.81 4.91
N THR A 72 2.76 1.00 6.15
CA THR A 72 1.94 1.63 7.20
C THR A 72 1.54 3.05 6.80
N ILE A 73 2.48 3.88 6.36
CA ILE A 73 2.19 5.26 5.95
C ILE A 73 1.25 5.28 4.74
N ALA A 74 1.50 4.43 3.73
CA ALA A 74 0.65 4.35 2.55
C ALA A 74 -0.76 3.83 2.89
N SER A 75 -0.88 2.87 3.82
CA SER A 75 -2.15 2.30 4.27
C SER A 75 -2.95 3.29 5.12
N LEU A 76 -2.30 4.03 6.02
CA LEU A 76 -2.95 5.10 6.79
C LEU A 76 -3.45 6.21 5.85
N GLY A 77 -2.63 6.62 4.88
CA GLY A 77 -3.04 7.59 3.87
C GLY A 77 -4.22 7.09 3.04
N LEU A 78 -4.22 5.81 2.67
CA LEU A 78 -5.31 5.17 1.94
C LEU A 78 -6.59 5.09 2.76
N GLY A 79 -6.49 4.75 4.05
CA GLY A 79 -7.61 4.72 4.99
C GLY A 79 -8.21 6.11 5.17
N MET A 80 -7.41 7.10 5.58
CA MET A 80 -7.88 8.48 5.80
C MET A 80 -8.51 9.11 4.56
N TYR A 81 -7.87 8.93 3.40
CA TYR A 81 -8.36 9.52 2.15
C TYR A 81 -9.51 8.73 1.53
N GLY A 82 -9.44 7.40 1.64
CA GLY A 82 -10.48 6.47 1.21
C GLY A 82 -11.76 6.64 2.02
N GLU A 83 -11.67 6.74 3.34
CA GLU A 83 -12.78 7.04 4.25
C GLU A 83 -13.51 8.30 3.81
N HIS A 84 -12.80 9.43 3.69
CA HIS A 84 -13.46 10.70 3.36
C HIS A 84 -14.15 10.65 1.99
N THR A 85 -13.49 10.05 0.98
CA THR A 85 -14.02 9.94 -0.38
C THR A 85 -15.21 8.99 -0.45
N ILE A 86 -15.12 7.82 0.19
CA ILE A 86 -16.17 6.80 0.18
C ILE A 86 -17.36 7.25 1.03
N ALA A 87 -17.12 7.88 2.19
CA ALA A 87 -18.18 8.44 3.03
C ALA A 87 -19.01 9.46 2.25
N ASP A 88 -18.37 10.41 1.55
CA ASP A 88 -19.08 11.40 0.74
C ASP A 88 -19.90 10.73 -0.38
N TRP A 89 -19.37 9.67 -1.00
CA TRP A 89 -20.05 8.95 -2.08
C TRP A 89 -21.17 8.03 -1.59
N LEU A 90 -21.11 7.56 -0.35
CA LEU A 90 -22.12 6.68 0.26
C LEU A 90 -23.23 7.50 0.92
N LEU A 91 -22.89 8.61 1.58
CA LEU A 91 -23.85 9.52 2.24
C LEU A 91 -24.79 10.22 1.24
N HIS A 92 -24.32 10.54 0.04
CA HIS A 92 -25.12 11.21 -0.99
C HIS A 92 -26.31 10.36 -1.51
N PRO A 93 -26.15 9.08 -1.86
CA PRO A 93 -27.27 8.20 -2.22
C PRO A 93 -28.07 7.73 -0.99
N LEU A 94 -27.46 7.53 0.17
CA LEU A 94 -28.22 7.13 1.39
C LEU A 94 -29.18 8.23 1.87
N SER A 95 -28.77 9.50 1.81
CA SER A 95 -29.65 10.63 2.13
C SER A 95 -30.81 10.78 1.13
N SER A 96 -30.63 10.32 -0.12
CA SER A 96 -31.71 10.28 -1.13
C SER A 96 -32.69 9.11 -0.96
N LEU A 97 -32.30 8.05 -0.23
CA LEU A 97 -33.12 6.87 0.06
C LEU A 97 -33.89 6.97 1.39
N GLY A 98 -33.71 8.06 2.13
CA GLY A 98 -34.66 8.56 3.14
C GLY A 98 -35.17 7.54 4.15
N THR A 99 -34.34 6.77 4.86
CA THR A 99 -34.80 5.96 6.03
C THR A 99 -33.71 5.49 7.01
N LEU A 100 -32.47 5.99 6.95
CA LEU A 100 -31.47 5.66 7.98
C LEU A 100 -31.29 6.87 8.89
N SER A 101 -31.69 6.72 10.15
CA SER A 101 -31.53 7.75 11.17
C SER A 101 -30.08 8.22 11.20
N GLU A 102 -29.85 9.55 11.20
CA GLU A 102 -28.51 10.15 11.17
C GLU A 102 -27.46 9.47 12.09
N PRO A 103 -27.80 8.99 13.30
CA PRO A 103 -26.84 8.31 14.16
C PRO A 103 -26.31 6.99 13.59
N LEU A 104 -27.15 6.22 12.88
CA LEU A 104 -26.74 4.94 12.28
C LEU A 104 -25.81 5.14 11.09
N ALA A 105 -26.09 6.15 10.25
CA ALA A 105 -25.23 6.49 9.13
C ALA A 105 -23.85 6.94 9.63
N HIS A 106 -23.80 7.75 10.69
CA HIS A 106 -22.55 8.22 11.27
C HIS A 106 -21.73 7.07 11.90
N THR A 107 -22.41 6.14 12.59
CA THR A 107 -21.77 4.97 13.22
C THR A 107 -21.23 3.99 12.19
N LEU A 108 -21.96 3.73 11.10
CA LEU A 108 -21.49 2.84 10.03
C LEU A 108 -20.32 3.44 9.26
N ALA A 109 -20.33 4.76 9.04
CA ALA A 109 -19.22 5.46 8.40
C ALA A 109 -17.93 5.34 9.22
N THR A 110 -17.99 5.52 10.54
CA THR A 110 -16.81 5.37 11.43
C THR A 110 -16.32 3.95 11.59
N ILE A 111 -17.17 2.93 11.35
CA ILE A 111 -16.79 1.53 11.45
C ILE A 111 -16.19 1.00 10.13
N LEU A 112 -16.63 1.53 8.99
CA LEU A 112 -16.15 1.16 7.66
C LEU A 112 -14.89 1.94 7.21
N ALA A 113 -14.67 3.10 7.83
CA ALA A 113 -13.43 3.87 7.82
C ALA A 113 -12.24 3.10 8.43
#